data_AF-A0A5K1VNT8-F1
#
_entry.id   AF-A0A5K1VNT8-F1
#
_cell.length_a   1.000
_cell.length_b   1.000
_cell.length_c   1.000
_cell.angle_alpha   90.00
_cell.angle_beta   90.00
_cell.angle_gamma   90.00
#
_symmetry.space_group_name_H-M   'P 1'
#
loop_
_entity.id
_entity.type
_entity.pdbx_description
1 polymer ?
#
loop_
_entity_poly.entity_id
_entity_poly.type
_entity_poly.pdbx_seq_one_letter_code
_entity_poly.pdbx_strand_id
1 'polypeptide(L)'
;MEIVNFISAQDIVEIEFLSTENEKNKEALNSVNKWENDAPFGENRTNAANEIRDVIERNAPILRLSRLNISSLPDVLPHSLIEIEIYYCDELSTLPDSFPSELTKLKISHCPEISSLYKNAPKRLTKLEIISCPKISNAIIPLPESLQYIKLDIDSKERLSLSFDKFPKNLRGINLSDSFLIEKSKFKDREIRLNGLVPSVALEFKLGDILYGIAQCQHEVMQQLINFNDFSNKDICSQTTITDAVWEHRNYFSRDKYRDDATIKEMLNDADRGIKFKDFLEKHEKYNILSRSGIKSYRPHKNEEDICLSRTSKAGLEFQIMERQERVFFCIDNLNNCIPEIAQKKPDYGTYITASELRWLYRRKDHPNVKNNVQFCLEGAFISQEEVFSLPGWETYFPKRKSNFIPSYV
;
A
#
# COMPACT_ATOMS: atom_id res chain seq x y z
N MET A 1 -40.49 22.19 -60.65
CA MET A 1 -39.79 20.96 -60.24
C MET A 1 -39.42 21.18 -58.78
N GLU A 2 -40.28 20.75 -57.86
CA GLU A 2 -40.01 20.86 -56.42
C GLU A 2 -38.97 19.79 -56.07
N ILE A 3 -37.78 20.23 -55.66
CA ILE A 3 -36.76 19.34 -55.11
C ILE A 3 -37.18 19.08 -53.67
N VAL A 4 -37.87 17.97 -53.45
CA VAL A 4 -38.16 17.47 -52.10
C VAL A 4 -36.89 16.79 -51.61
N ASN A 5 -36.14 17.47 -50.74
CA ASN A 5 -34.99 16.87 -50.06
C ASN A 5 -35.50 15.75 -49.14
N PHE A 6 -35.27 14.49 -49.55
CA PHE A 6 -35.47 13.33 -48.70
C PHE A 6 -34.34 13.26 -47.69
N ILE A 7 -34.59 13.71 -46.46
CA ILE A 7 -33.71 13.51 -45.31
C ILE A 7 -33.86 12.05 -44.87
N SER A 8 -32.77 11.28 -44.82
CA SER A 8 -32.81 9.88 -44.39
C SER A 8 -32.95 9.78 -42.86
N ALA A 9 -33.41 8.63 -42.36
CA ALA A 9 -33.48 8.39 -40.91
C ALA A 9 -32.11 8.52 -40.23
N GLN A 10 -31.01 8.22 -40.93
CA GLN A 10 -29.65 8.39 -40.43
C GLN A 10 -29.29 9.88 -40.27
N ASP A 11 -29.66 10.71 -41.26
CA ASP A 11 -29.43 12.15 -41.24
C ASP A 11 -30.24 12.84 -40.14
N ILE A 12 -31.46 12.36 -39.86
CA ILE A 12 -32.29 12.86 -38.74
C ILE A 12 -31.59 12.58 -37.40
N VAL A 13 -31.08 11.36 -37.20
CA VAL A 13 -30.35 10.98 -35.97
C VAL A 13 -29.08 11.81 -35.79
N GLU A 14 -28.34 12.05 -36.88
CA GLU A 14 -27.12 12.87 -36.85
C GLU A 14 -27.42 14.35 -36.57
N ILE A 15 -28.48 14.91 -37.16
CA ILE A 15 -28.95 16.28 -36.88
C ILE A 15 -29.42 16.42 -35.43
N GLU A 16 -30.22 15.46 -34.93
CA GLU A 16 -30.68 15.45 -33.54
C GLU A 16 -29.49 15.36 -32.58
N PHE A 17 -28.52 14.48 -32.86
CA PHE A 17 -27.30 14.36 -32.06
C PHE A 17 -26.52 15.69 -32.01
N LEU A 18 -26.24 16.30 -33.17
CA LEU A 18 -25.55 17.58 -33.26
C LEU A 18 -26.30 18.72 -32.57
N SER A 19 -27.65 18.72 -32.63
CA SER A 19 -28.45 19.72 -31.90
C SER A 19 -28.32 19.56 -30.38
N THR A 20 -28.34 18.33 -29.87
CA THR A 20 -28.24 18.08 -28.42
C THR A 20 -26.84 18.36 -27.87
N GLU A 21 -25.79 18.10 -28.65
CA GLU A 21 -24.40 18.41 -28.26
C GLU A 21 -24.17 19.93 -28.23
N ASN A 22 -24.72 20.67 -29.20
CA ASN A 22 -24.68 22.13 -29.21
C ASN A 22 -25.45 22.76 -28.04
N GLU A 23 -26.61 22.21 -27.67
CA GLU A 23 -27.38 22.70 -26.52
C GLU A 23 -26.62 22.51 -25.20
N LYS A 24 -26.04 21.31 -25.00
CA LYS A 24 -25.20 20.97 -23.84
C LYS A 24 -23.98 21.87 -23.71
N ASN A 25 -23.27 22.12 -24.82
CA ASN A 25 -22.11 23.00 -24.82
C ASN A 25 -22.49 24.45 -24.53
N LYS A 26 -23.67 24.90 -25.00
CA LYS A 26 -24.21 26.23 -24.69
C LYS A 26 -24.58 26.37 -23.21
N GLU A 27 -25.15 25.33 -22.60
CA GLU A 27 -25.47 25.31 -21.17
C GLU A 27 -24.19 25.42 -20.31
N ALA A 28 -23.20 24.58 -20.59
CA ALA A 28 -21.90 24.64 -19.90
C ALA A 28 -21.23 26.01 -20.08
N LEU A 29 -21.22 26.58 -21.29
CA LEU A 29 -20.64 27.90 -21.54
C LEU A 29 -21.34 29.01 -20.75
N ASN A 30 -22.68 28.97 -20.68
CA ASN A 30 -23.46 29.92 -19.89
C ASN A 30 -23.14 29.77 -18.38
N SER A 31 -23.02 28.54 -17.89
CA SER A 31 -22.65 28.26 -16.49
C SER A 31 -21.28 28.83 -16.16
N VAL A 32 -20.28 28.60 -17.02
CA VAL A 32 -18.90 29.14 -16.85
C VAL A 32 -18.89 30.66 -16.86
N ASN A 33 -19.59 31.30 -17.80
CA ASN A 33 -19.64 32.76 -17.89
C ASN A 33 -20.30 33.38 -16.65
N LYS A 34 -21.39 32.77 -16.17
CA LYS A 34 -22.05 33.22 -14.94
C LYS A 34 -21.11 33.03 -13.73
N TRP A 35 -20.53 31.85 -13.59
CA TRP A 35 -19.61 31.53 -12.50
C TRP A 35 -18.38 32.46 -12.48
N GLU A 36 -17.79 32.81 -13.63
CA GLU A 36 -16.68 33.76 -13.68
C GLU A 36 -17.10 35.16 -13.20
N ASN A 37 -18.27 35.64 -13.64
CA ASN A 37 -18.79 36.97 -13.25
C ASN A 37 -19.18 37.04 -11.77
N ASP A 38 -19.62 35.92 -11.20
CA ASP A 38 -20.03 35.79 -9.80
C ASP A 38 -18.82 35.51 -8.86
N ALA A 39 -17.61 35.90 -9.25
CA ALA A 39 -16.40 35.71 -8.46
C ALA A 39 -16.48 36.49 -7.12
N PRO A 40 -16.28 35.83 -5.96
CA PRO A 40 -16.08 36.49 -4.68
C PRO A 40 -14.91 37.47 -4.71
N PHE A 41 -14.96 38.46 -3.80
CA PHE A 41 -13.89 39.44 -3.67
C PHE A 41 -12.55 38.74 -3.40
N GLY A 42 -11.55 39.01 -4.24
CA GLY A 42 -10.21 38.43 -4.13
C GLY A 42 -10.02 37.08 -4.84
N GLU A 43 -11.07 36.48 -5.39
CA GLU A 43 -11.01 35.25 -6.19
C GLU A 43 -10.75 35.59 -7.67
N ASN A 44 -9.92 34.81 -8.36
CA ASN A 44 -9.68 34.99 -9.80
C ASN A 44 -10.07 33.72 -10.58
N ARG A 45 -11.27 33.77 -11.16
CA ARG A 45 -11.85 32.68 -11.94
C ARG A 45 -11.44 32.68 -13.41
N THR A 46 -10.84 33.75 -13.94
CA THR A 46 -10.60 33.91 -15.39
C THR A 46 -9.73 32.81 -15.98
N ASN A 47 -8.62 32.45 -15.32
CA ASN A 47 -7.75 31.39 -15.82
C ASN A 47 -8.49 30.04 -15.87
N ALA A 48 -9.21 29.69 -14.81
CA ALA A 48 -10.02 28.49 -14.76
C ALA A 48 -11.15 28.49 -15.81
N ALA A 49 -11.84 29.62 -15.98
CA ALA A 49 -12.89 29.77 -16.98
C ALA A 49 -12.35 29.59 -18.40
N ASN A 50 -11.15 30.09 -18.70
CA ASN A 50 -10.50 29.91 -20.00
C ASN A 50 -10.13 28.44 -20.26
N GLU A 51 -9.62 27.72 -19.26
CA GLU A 51 -9.38 26.27 -19.39
C GLU A 51 -10.67 25.50 -19.69
N ILE A 52 -11.78 25.86 -19.03
CA ILE A 52 -13.08 25.21 -19.29
C ILE A 52 -13.62 25.60 -20.68
N ARG A 53 -13.46 26.85 -21.11
CA ARG A 53 -13.82 27.27 -22.48
C ARG A 53 -13.01 26.53 -23.54
N ASP A 54 -11.72 26.32 -23.33
CA ASP A 54 -10.88 25.54 -24.25
C ASP A 54 -11.39 24.10 -24.40
N VAL A 55 -11.82 23.48 -23.28
CA VAL A 55 -12.47 22.17 -23.31
C VAL A 55 -13.75 22.19 -24.15
N ILE A 56 -14.60 23.21 -23.99
CA ILE A 56 -15.84 23.35 -24.77
C ILE A 56 -15.54 23.53 -26.26
N GLU A 57 -14.62 24.44 -26.61
CA GLU A 57 -14.26 24.76 -27.98
C GLU A 57 -13.65 23.57 -28.72
N ARG A 58 -12.82 22.78 -28.03
CA ARG A 58 -12.12 21.62 -28.61
C ARG A 58 -12.84 20.30 -28.44
N ASN A 59 -13.99 20.30 -27.74
CA ASN A 59 -14.65 19.09 -27.28
C ASN A 59 -13.68 18.14 -26.53
N ALA A 60 -12.79 18.70 -25.70
CA ALA A 60 -11.69 17.95 -25.12
C ALA A 60 -12.18 16.98 -24.02
N PRO A 61 -11.60 15.77 -23.92
CA PRO A 61 -12.05 14.78 -22.93
C PRO A 61 -11.49 14.98 -21.52
N ILE A 62 -10.54 15.90 -21.34
CA ILE A 62 -9.80 16.08 -20.08
C ILE A 62 -9.79 17.55 -19.69
N LEU A 63 -10.17 17.84 -18.44
CA LEU A 63 -9.98 19.14 -17.80
C LEU A 63 -8.89 19.02 -16.75
N ARG A 64 -7.86 19.88 -16.83
CA ARG A 64 -6.82 20.00 -15.80
C ARG A 64 -6.83 21.39 -15.22
N LEU A 65 -7.04 21.49 -13.92
CA LEU A 65 -7.00 22.73 -13.16
C LEU A 65 -5.85 22.66 -12.17
N SER A 66 -4.93 23.61 -12.21
CA SER A 66 -3.74 23.58 -11.35
C SER A 66 -3.35 24.97 -10.87
N ARG A 67 -3.13 25.13 -9.56
CA ARG A 67 -2.64 26.38 -8.96
C ARG A 67 -3.56 27.58 -9.25
N LEU A 68 -4.86 27.37 -9.11
CA LEU A 68 -5.88 28.38 -9.37
C LEU A 68 -6.45 28.92 -8.06
N ASN A 69 -6.68 30.23 -8.02
CA ASN A 69 -7.33 30.91 -6.91
C ASN A 69 -8.85 30.88 -7.11
N ILE A 70 -9.44 29.70 -6.86
CA ILE A 70 -10.87 29.44 -7.00
C ILE A 70 -11.39 28.71 -5.75
N SER A 71 -12.58 29.07 -5.30
CA SER A 71 -13.23 28.46 -4.13
C SER A 71 -14.23 27.35 -4.49
N SER A 72 -14.66 27.31 -5.76
CA SER A 72 -15.66 26.39 -6.32
C SER A 72 -15.44 26.21 -7.83
N LEU A 73 -16.20 25.31 -8.46
CA LEU A 73 -16.32 25.17 -9.92
C LEU A 73 -17.73 25.59 -10.38
N PRO A 74 -17.94 25.87 -11.68
CA PRO A 74 -19.28 26.12 -12.21
C PRO A 74 -20.19 24.88 -12.05
N ASP A 75 -21.48 25.12 -11.84
CA ASP A 75 -22.49 24.07 -11.59
C ASP A 75 -22.61 23.08 -12.76
N VAL A 76 -22.40 23.54 -13.99
CA VAL A 76 -22.45 22.72 -15.20
C VAL A 76 -21.08 22.72 -15.88
N LEU A 77 -20.47 21.55 -15.92
CA LEU A 77 -19.20 21.29 -16.61
C LEU A 77 -19.44 20.74 -18.03
N PRO A 78 -18.46 20.86 -18.94
CA PRO A 78 -18.57 20.36 -20.32
C PRO A 78 -18.90 18.86 -20.37
N HIS A 79 -19.87 18.48 -21.19
CA HIS A 79 -20.40 17.10 -21.23
C HIS A 79 -19.42 16.08 -21.83
N SER A 80 -18.44 16.55 -22.61
CA SER A 80 -17.39 15.74 -23.23
C SER A 80 -16.34 15.23 -22.24
N LEU A 81 -16.34 15.74 -21.01
CA LEU A 81 -15.35 15.37 -20.01
C LEU A 81 -15.48 13.90 -19.58
N ILE A 82 -14.37 13.19 -19.78
CA ILE A 82 -14.13 11.82 -19.34
C ILE A 82 -13.22 11.83 -18.11
N GLU A 83 -12.36 12.84 -17.97
CA GLU A 83 -11.40 12.96 -16.88
C GLU A 83 -11.30 14.40 -16.36
N ILE A 84 -11.30 14.54 -15.03
CA ILE A 84 -11.03 15.81 -14.34
C ILE A 84 -9.86 15.60 -13.39
N GLU A 85 -8.86 16.47 -13.50
CA GLU A 85 -7.73 16.52 -12.58
C GLU A 85 -7.57 17.92 -11.98
N ILE A 86 -7.53 18.00 -10.65
CA ILE A 86 -7.43 19.26 -9.91
C ILE A 86 -6.21 19.19 -8.98
N TYR A 87 -5.34 20.18 -9.06
CA TYR A 87 -4.06 20.22 -8.35
C TYR A 87 -3.83 21.56 -7.67
N TYR A 88 -3.36 21.58 -6.42
CA TYR A 88 -2.84 22.79 -5.77
C TYR A 88 -3.82 23.98 -5.83
N CYS A 89 -5.12 23.74 -5.73
CA CYS A 89 -6.13 24.80 -5.63
C CYS A 89 -6.47 24.96 -4.15
N ASP A 90 -5.74 25.85 -3.49
CA ASP A 90 -5.67 25.90 -2.03
C ASP A 90 -7.01 26.29 -1.38
N GLU A 91 -7.76 27.19 -2.03
CA GLU A 91 -9.04 27.71 -1.55
C GLU A 91 -10.26 26.86 -1.98
N LEU A 92 -10.04 25.82 -2.81
CA LEU A 92 -11.13 25.02 -3.37
C LEU A 92 -11.78 24.17 -2.27
N SER A 93 -12.99 24.55 -1.89
CA SER A 93 -13.70 23.95 -0.75
C SER A 93 -14.80 22.96 -1.13
N THR A 94 -15.37 23.14 -2.33
CA THR A 94 -16.49 22.35 -2.85
C THR A 94 -16.37 22.12 -4.35
N LEU A 95 -17.00 21.06 -4.83
CA LEU A 95 -17.16 20.72 -6.24
C LEU A 95 -18.66 20.73 -6.60
N PRO A 96 -19.02 20.70 -7.89
CA PRO A 96 -20.42 20.70 -8.30
C PRO A 96 -21.16 19.46 -7.81
N ASP A 97 -22.46 19.61 -7.53
CA ASP A 97 -23.31 18.52 -7.02
C ASP A 97 -23.46 17.35 -8.02
N SER A 98 -23.24 17.63 -9.30
CA SER A 98 -23.30 16.68 -10.41
C SER A 98 -22.16 16.88 -11.39
N PHE A 99 -21.63 15.78 -11.89
CA PHE A 99 -20.61 15.77 -12.93
C PHE A 99 -21.17 15.27 -14.28
N PRO A 100 -20.45 15.53 -15.39
CA PRO A 100 -20.77 14.97 -16.70
C PRO A 100 -21.00 13.46 -16.67
N SER A 101 -21.97 12.97 -17.44
CA SER A 101 -22.38 11.56 -17.43
C SER A 101 -21.28 10.60 -17.89
N GLU A 102 -20.35 11.10 -18.70
CA GLU A 102 -19.22 10.36 -19.28
C GLU A 102 -17.97 10.38 -18.40
N LEU A 103 -17.99 11.08 -17.25
CA LEU A 103 -16.84 11.15 -16.36
C LEU A 103 -16.49 9.76 -15.80
N THR A 104 -15.28 9.29 -16.11
CA THR A 104 -14.73 8.00 -15.66
C THR A 104 -13.61 8.15 -14.64
N LYS A 105 -12.91 9.29 -14.62
CA LYS A 105 -11.81 9.56 -13.69
C LYS A 105 -11.91 10.93 -13.04
N LEU A 106 -11.82 10.96 -11.72
CA LEU A 106 -11.71 12.18 -10.91
C LEU A 106 -10.45 12.08 -10.05
N LYS A 107 -9.57 13.06 -10.18
CA LYS A 107 -8.36 13.18 -9.38
C LYS A 107 -8.26 14.56 -8.75
N ILE A 108 -8.06 14.59 -7.45
CA ILE A 108 -7.87 15.83 -6.68
C ILE A 108 -6.62 15.67 -5.84
N SER A 109 -5.74 16.65 -5.88
CA SER A 109 -4.48 16.58 -5.16
C SER A 109 -4.06 17.94 -4.61
N HIS A 110 -3.64 17.97 -3.34
CA HIS A 110 -3.20 19.19 -2.66
C HIS A 110 -4.25 20.31 -2.68
N CYS A 111 -5.51 19.96 -2.39
CA CYS A 111 -6.59 20.91 -2.15
C CYS A 111 -7.00 20.78 -0.68
N PRO A 112 -6.40 21.54 0.25
CA PRO A 112 -6.58 21.37 1.69
C PRO A 112 -8.00 21.72 2.17
N GLU A 113 -8.67 22.63 1.48
CA GLU A 113 -10.00 23.10 1.85
C GLU A 113 -11.15 22.19 1.38
N ILE A 114 -10.88 21.23 0.49
CA ILE A 114 -11.92 20.36 -0.07
C ILE A 114 -12.56 19.48 1.01
N SER A 115 -13.86 19.65 1.22
CA SER A 115 -14.62 18.97 2.26
C SER A 115 -15.80 18.14 1.73
N SER A 116 -16.09 18.24 0.43
CA SER A 116 -17.08 17.43 -0.26
C SER A 116 -16.71 17.26 -1.73
N LEU A 117 -17.10 16.14 -2.36
CA LEU A 117 -16.80 15.87 -3.77
C LEU A 117 -18.01 16.03 -4.68
N TYR A 118 -19.15 15.50 -4.25
CA TYR A 118 -20.41 15.53 -4.99
C TYR A 118 -21.50 15.02 -4.07
N LYS A 119 -22.73 15.46 -4.32
CA LYS A 119 -23.92 14.87 -3.71
C LYS A 119 -24.37 13.61 -4.44
N ASN A 120 -24.28 13.61 -5.77
CA ASN A 120 -24.65 12.49 -6.62
C ASN A 120 -23.42 11.92 -7.33
N ALA A 121 -23.04 10.69 -6.99
CA ALA A 121 -21.88 10.05 -7.60
C ALA A 121 -22.03 9.91 -9.14
N PRO A 122 -20.99 10.25 -9.93
CA PRO A 122 -21.05 10.10 -11.38
C PRO A 122 -21.20 8.62 -11.75
N LYS A 123 -22.22 8.29 -12.56
CA LYS A 123 -22.62 6.89 -12.82
C LYS A 123 -21.54 6.08 -13.53
N ARG A 124 -20.64 6.70 -14.29
CA ARG A 124 -19.55 6.03 -15.03
C ARG A 124 -18.18 6.15 -14.36
N LEU A 125 -18.09 6.74 -13.17
CA LEU A 125 -16.82 6.94 -12.48
C LEU A 125 -16.18 5.60 -12.11
N THR A 126 -15.11 5.22 -12.80
CA THR A 126 -14.34 3.99 -12.54
C THR A 126 -13.15 4.23 -11.63
N LYS A 127 -12.63 5.46 -11.57
CA LYS A 127 -11.41 5.80 -10.84
C LYS A 127 -11.54 7.10 -10.05
N LEU A 128 -11.29 7.03 -8.74
CA LEU A 128 -11.27 8.18 -7.83
C LEU A 128 -9.92 8.27 -7.10
N GLU A 129 -9.24 9.39 -7.19
CA GLU A 129 -7.99 9.65 -6.46
C GLU A 129 -8.07 10.95 -5.68
N ILE A 130 -7.79 10.90 -4.38
CA ILE A 130 -7.77 12.06 -3.49
C ILE A 130 -6.48 12.03 -2.68
N ILE A 131 -5.65 13.05 -2.86
CA ILE A 131 -4.27 13.07 -2.35
C ILE A 131 -4.01 14.39 -1.63
N SER A 132 -3.50 14.34 -0.41
CA SER A 132 -3.16 15.51 0.41
C SER A 132 -4.34 16.51 0.54
N CYS A 133 -5.54 15.99 0.75
CA CYS A 133 -6.78 16.75 0.96
C CYS A 133 -7.35 16.44 2.35
N PRO A 134 -6.76 16.97 3.44
CA PRO A 134 -7.10 16.55 4.81
C PRO A 134 -8.57 16.71 5.19
N LYS A 135 -9.26 17.80 4.78
CA LYS A 135 -10.66 18.05 5.18
C LYS A 135 -11.66 17.03 4.63
N ILE A 136 -11.31 16.33 3.55
CA ILE A 136 -12.20 15.33 2.94
C ILE A 136 -12.36 14.07 3.81
N SER A 137 -11.42 13.84 4.73
CA SER A 137 -11.42 12.64 5.59
C SER A 137 -12.63 12.55 6.51
N ASN A 138 -13.26 13.68 6.82
CA ASN A 138 -14.46 13.75 7.65
C ASN A 138 -15.76 13.60 6.83
N ALA A 139 -15.66 13.52 5.50
CA ALA A 139 -16.81 13.47 4.62
C ALA A 139 -17.23 12.02 4.33
N ILE A 140 -18.54 11.80 4.24
CA ILE A 140 -19.07 10.59 3.61
C ILE A 140 -18.87 10.74 2.11
N ILE A 141 -18.11 9.83 1.50
CA ILE A 141 -17.88 9.81 0.05
C ILE A 141 -18.78 8.74 -0.58
N PRO A 142 -19.87 9.11 -1.28
CA PRO A 142 -20.71 8.15 -1.97
C PRO A 142 -19.89 7.45 -3.08
N LEU A 143 -19.78 6.12 -3.02
CA LEU A 143 -19.08 5.34 -4.03
C LEU A 143 -20.06 4.83 -5.10
N PRO A 144 -19.87 5.15 -6.39
CA PRO A 144 -20.74 4.62 -7.45
C PRO A 144 -20.47 3.13 -7.71
N GLU A 145 -21.49 2.37 -8.14
CA GLU A 145 -21.36 0.93 -8.44
C GLU A 145 -20.38 0.61 -9.59
N SER A 146 -20.07 1.60 -10.43
CA SER A 146 -19.07 1.52 -11.51
C SER A 146 -17.62 1.66 -11.03
N LEU A 147 -17.39 2.10 -9.78
CA LEU A 147 -16.06 2.36 -9.27
C LEU A 147 -15.24 1.07 -9.19
N GLN A 148 -14.05 1.11 -9.78
CA GLN A 148 -13.11 -0.01 -9.85
C GLN A 148 -11.86 0.23 -8.99
N TYR A 149 -11.45 1.49 -8.86
CA TYR A 149 -10.26 1.88 -8.10
C TYR A 149 -10.51 3.15 -7.29
N ILE A 150 -10.08 3.14 -6.03
CA ILE A 150 -10.03 4.33 -5.17
C ILE A 150 -8.64 4.48 -4.55
N LYS A 151 -8.10 5.70 -4.58
CA LYS A 151 -6.92 6.10 -3.79
C LYS A 151 -7.29 7.22 -2.83
N LEU A 152 -7.03 7.02 -1.54
CA LEU A 152 -7.14 8.03 -0.50
C LEU A 152 -5.81 8.14 0.23
N ASP A 153 -5.14 9.27 0.08
CA ASP A 153 -3.78 9.45 0.57
C ASP A 153 -3.68 10.81 1.25
N ILE A 154 -3.65 10.79 2.58
CA ILE A 154 -3.45 12.00 3.39
C ILE A 154 -2.36 11.73 4.41
N ASP A 155 -1.69 12.79 4.84
CA ASP A 155 -0.76 12.76 5.96
C ASP A 155 -1.49 13.30 7.20
N SER A 156 -1.97 12.38 8.03
CA SER A 156 -2.59 12.67 9.33
C SER A 156 -1.98 11.79 10.41
N LYS A 157 -1.73 12.39 11.57
CA LYS A 157 -1.34 11.68 12.79
C LYS A 157 -2.51 10.91 13.41
N GLU A 158 -3.74 11.35 13.14
CA GLU A 158 -4.95 10.67 13.59
C GLU A 158 -5.26 9.49 12.67
N ARG A 159 -5.72 8.39 13.28
CA ARG A 159 -6.13 7.18 12.57
C ARG A 159 -7.62 7.25 12.28
N LEU A 160 -7.95 7.38 10.99
CA LEU A 160 -9.28 7.72 10.51
C LEU A 160 -9.99 6.46 10.01
N SER A 161 -11.14 6.14 10.60
CA SER A 161 -11.94 5.00 10.15
C SER A 161 -12.69 5.33 8.86
N LEU A 162 -12.48 4.52 7.82
CA LEU A 162 -13.23 4.63 6.57
C LEU A 162 -14.59 3.94 6.71
N SER A 163 -15.63 4.74 6.92
CA SER A 163 -17.01 4.26 6.89
C SER A 163 -17.53 4.17 5.45
N PHE A 164 -17.07 3.16 4.72
CA PHE A 164 -17.73 2.77 3.47
C PHE A 164 -18.94 1.89 3.81
N ASP A 165 -20.16 2.42 3.65
CA ASP A 165 -21.39 1.69 3.92
C ASP A 165 -21.39 0.34 3.18
N LYS A 166 -21.06 0.38 1.88
CA LYS A 166 -20.95 -0.80 1.02
C LYS A 166 -19.89 -0.59 -0.05
N PHE A 167 -19.02 -1.58 -0.25
CA PHE A 167 -18.11 -1.59 -1.39
C PHE A 167 -18.88 -1.88 -2.69
N PRO A 168 -18.70 -1.05 -3.73
CA PRO A 168 -19.18 -1.30 -5.09
C PRO A 168 -18.84 -2.72 -5.56
N LYS A 169 -19.73 -3.33 -6.36
CA LYS A 169 -19.49 -4.68 -6.88
C LYS A 169 -18.26 -4.78 -7.79
N ASN A 170 -17.97 -3.70 -8.52
CA ASN A 170 -16.87 -3.64 -9.49
C ASN A 170 -15.55 -3.17 -8.88
N LEU A 171 -15.51 -2.86 -7.57
CA LEU A 171 -14.28 -2.44 -6.91
C LEU A 171 -13.26 -3.59 -6.96
N ARG A 172 -12.04 -3.28 -7.38
CA ARG A 172 -10.92 -4.21 -7.50
C ARG A 172 -9.66 -3.72 -6.80
N GLY A 173 -9.51 -2.40 -6.62
CA GLY A 173 -8.34 -1.82 -6.00
C GLY A 173 -8.68 -0.70 -5.02
N ILE A 174 -8.05 -0.74 -3.85
CA ILE A 174 -8.06 0.33 -2.87
C ILE A 174 -6.60 0.66 -2.55
N ASN A 175 -6.23 1.93 -2.56
CA ASN A 175 -4.93 2.41 -2.10
C ASN A 175 -5.15 3.44 -0.99
N LEU A 176 -4.59 3.19 0.18
CA LEU A 176 -4.76 3.99 1.39
C LEU A 176 -3.40 4.36 1.97
N SER A 177 -3.24 5.61 2.41
CA SER A 177 -2.13 5.95 3.31
C SER A 177 -2.32 5.33 4.70
N ASP A 178 -1.26 5.32 5.51
CA ASP A 178 -1.26 4.78 6.87
C ASP A 178 -2.27 5.48 7.80
N SER A 179 -2.72 6.69 7.45
CA SER A 179 -3.71 7.45 8.21
C SER A 179 -5.10 6.81 8.23
N PHE A 180 -5.41 5.87 7.33
CA PHE A 180 -6.72 5.25 7.27
C PHE A 180 -6.77 3.86 7.93
N LEU A 181 -7.90 3.59 8.59
CA LEU A 181 -8.32 2.29 9.08
C LEU A 181 -9.50 1.79 8.23
N ILE A 182 -9.52 0.49 7.93
CA ILE A 182 -10.58 -0.15 7.17
C ILE A 182 -10.92 -1.52 7.76
N GLU A 183 -12.20 -1.86 7.78
CA GLU A 183 -12.65 -3.11 8.39
C GLU A 183 -12.25 -4.33 7.55
N LYS A 184 -11.59 -5.31 8.18
CA LYS A 184 -11.22 -6.61 7.56
C LYS A 184 -12.41 -7.33 6.91
N SER A 185 -13.60 -7.23 7.53
CA SER A 185 -14.84 -7.87 7.06
C SER A 185 -15.23 -7.47 5.63
N LYS A 186 -14.84 -6.27 5.18
CA LYS A 186 -15.18 -5.74 3.85
C LYS A 186 -14.43 -6.44 2.71
N PHE A 187 -13.36 -7.16 3.03
CA PHE A 187 -12.53 -7.89 2.06
C PHE A 187 -12.84 -9.38 2.01
N LYS A 188 -13.70 -9.89 2.90
CA LYS A 188 -14.09 -11.30 2.91
C LYS A 188 -14.83 -11.65 1.61
N ASP A 189 -14.43 -12.75 0.98
CA ASP A 189 -15.02 -13.29 -0.26
C ASP A 189 -15.01 -12.31 -1.45
N ARG A 190 -14.04 -11.38 -1.48
CA ARG A 190 -13.87 -10.41 -2.56
C ARG A 190 -12.44 -10.39 -3.09
N GLU A 191 -12.32 -10.35 -4.40
CA GLU A 191 -11.04 -10.14 -5.11
C GLU A 191 -10.70 -8.64 -5.17
N ILE A 192 -10.44 -8.04 -4.00
CA ILE A 192 -10.01 -6.64 -3.90
C ILE A 192 -8.56 -6.60 -3.43
N ARG A 193 -7.70 -5.93 -4.21
CA ARG A 193 -6.33 -5.61 -3.82
C ARG A 193 -6.33 -4.37 -2.93
N LEU A 194 -5.59 -4.43 -1.81
CA LEU A 194 -5.31 -3.29 -0.95
C LEU A 194 -3.85 -2.89 -1.12
N ASN A 195 -3.58 -1.63 -1.41
CA ASN A 195 -2.24 -1.10 -1.68
C ASN A 195 -1.48 -1.91 -2.75
N GLY A 196 -2.22 -2.41 -3.75
CA GLY A 196 -1.66 -3.16 -4.88
C GLY A 196 -1.48 -4.67 -4.63
N LEU A 197 -1.62 -5.15 -3.39
CA LEU A 197 -1.41 -6.56 -3.03
C LEU A 197 -2.72 -7.26 -2.66
N VAL A 198 -2.73 -8.59 -2.74
CA VAL A 198 -3.81 -9.41 -2.17
C VAL A 198 -3.69 -9.34 -0.64
N PRO A 199 -4.75 -9.02 0.13
CA PRO A 199 -4.65 -8.78 1.57
C PRO A 199 -4.67 -10.06 2.43
N SER A 200 -4.41 -11.26 1.88
CA SER A 200 -4.58 -12.54 2.59
C SER A 200 -3.76 -12.60 3.88
N VAL A 201 -2.47 -12.28 3.80
CA VAL A 201 -1.58 -12.24 4.98
C VAL A 201 -2.10 -11.23 6.01
N ALA A 202 -2.44 -10.03 5.55
CA ALA A 202 -2.82 -8.94 6.44
C ALA A 202 -4.18 -9.17 7.14
N LEU A 203 -5.09 -9.90 6.50
CA LEU A 203 -6.36 -10.31 7.08
C LEU A 203 -6.15 -11.32 8.23
N GLU A 204 -5.26 -12.30 8.05
CA GLU A 204 -5.01 -13.37 9.04
C GLU A 204 -3.98 -13.04 10.13
N PHE A 205 -3.19 -11.99 9.94
CA PHE A 205 -2.17 -11.59 10.91
C PHE A 205 -2.79 -11.18 12.25
N LYS A 206 -2.17 -11.64 13.33
CA LYS A 206 -2.48 -11.29 14.73
C LYS A 206 -1.21 -10.98 15.51
N LEU A 207 -1.33 -10.17 16.57
CA LEU A 207 -0.22 -9.96 17.49
C LEU A 207 0.28 -11.30 18.03
N GLY A 208 1.60 -11.48 18.03
CA GLY A 208 2.27 -12.74 18.32
C GLY A 208 2.93 -13.37 17.09
N ASP A 209 2.38 -13.14 15.90
CA ASP A 209 3.00 -13.49 14.61
C ASP A 209 4.23 -12.60 14.34
N ILE A 210 4.92 -12.86 13.23
CA ILE A 210 6.00 -12.00 12.74
C ILE A 210 6.13 -12.09 11.22
N LEU A 211 6.40 -10.95 10.58
CA LEU A 211 6.61 -10.82 9.15
C LEU A 211 8.09 -10.75 8.82
N TYR A 212 8.52 -11.55 7.85
CA TYR A 212 9.85 -11.57 7.25
C TYR A 212 9.75 -11.31 5.75
N GLY A 213 10.80 -10.75 5.16
CA GLY A 213 10.85 -10.44 3.74
C GLY A 213 12.01 -9.50 3.42
N ILE A 214 12.17 -9.15 2.14
CA ILE A 214 12.99 -7.99 1.77
C ILE A 214 12.28 -6.73 2.29
N ALA A 215 13.04 -5.73 2.77
CA ALA A 215 12.49 -4.54 3.43
C ALA A 215 11.37 -3.85 2.64
N GLN A 216 11.52 -3.70 1.32
CA GLN A 216 10.49 -3.10 0.46
C GLN A 216 9.20 -3.94 0.45
N CYS A 217 9.31 -5.24 0.19
CA CYS A 217 8.15 -6.13 0.11
C CYS A 217 7.46 -6.30 1.47
N GLN A 218 8.25 -6.31 2.55
CA GLN A 218 7.72 -6.30 3.90
C GLN A 218 6.92 -5.01 4.16
N HIS A 219 7.43 -3.85 3.72
CA HIS A 219 6.75 -2.58 3.91
C HIS A 219 5.37 -2.56 3.22
N GLU A 220 5.25 -3.12 2.02
CA GLU A 220 3.98 -3.18 1.28
C GLU A 220 2.90 -3.99 2.03
N VAL A 221 3.26 -5.16 2.58
CA VAL A 221 2.35 -5.96 3.43
C VAL A 221 2.09 -5.27 4.78
N MET A 222 3.10 -4.63 5.36
CA MET A 222 2.95 -3.86 6.60
C MET A 222 1.95 -2.71 6.45
N GLN A 223 1.89 -2.03 5.31
CA GLN A 223 0.88 -0.98 5.09
C GLN A 223 -0.54 -1.55 5.15
N GLN A 224 -0.80 -2.73 4.57
CA GLN A 224 -2.10 -3.39 4.72
C GLN A 224 -2.40 -3.73 6.18
N LEU A 225 -1.40 -4.20 6.94
CA LEU A 225 -1.55 -4.49 8.37
C LEU A 225 -1.93 -3.24 9.16
N ILE A 226 -1.27 -2.11 8.88
CA ILE A 226 -1.58 -0.83 9.49
C ILE A 226 -3.00 -0.39 9.09
N ASN A 227 -3.42 -0.56 7.84
CA ASN A 227 -4.78 -0.18 7.45
C ASN A 227 -5.86 -1.07 8.10
N PHE A 228 -5.57 -2.32 8.43
CA PHE A 228 -6.55 -3.20 9.09
C PHE A 228 -6.54 -3.13 10.62
N ASN A 229 -5.46 -2.62 11.21
CA ASN A 229 -5.25 -2.68 12.65
C ASN A 229 -4.70 -1.35 13.15
N ASP A 230 -5.11 -0.93 14.34
CA ASP A 230 -4.56 0.26 14.97
C ASP A 230 -3.21 -0.02 15.67
N PHE A 231 -2.29 -0.65 14.92
CA PHE A 231 -0.95 -0.97 15.41
C PHE A 231 -0.09 0.29 15.49
N SER A 232 0.71 0.33 16.54
CA SER A 232 1.74 1.33 16.79
C SER A 232 3.11 0.83 16.32
N ASN A 233 4.08 1.74 16.28
CA ASN A 233 5.48 1.39 16.04
C ASN A 233 6.12 0.50 17.14
N LYS A 234 5.44 0.33 18.29
CA LYS A 234 5.88 -0.53 19.40
C LYS A 234 5.37 -1.98 19.29
N ASP A 235 4.48 -2.25 18.34
CA ASP A 235 3.94 -3.60 18.12
C ASP A 235 4.91 -4.44 17.29
N ILE A 236 5.23 -5.63 17.79
CA ILE A 236 6.22 -6.52 17.17
C ILE A 236 5.60 -7.23 15.98
N CYS A 237 5.60 -6.56 14.84
CA CYS A 237 5.13 -7.10 13.57
C CYS A 237 6.27 -7.64 12.68
N SER A 238 7.50 -7.21 12.93
CA SER A 238 8.67 -7.57 12.13
C SER A 238 9.87 -7.93 13.02
N GLN A 239 10.83 -8.65 12.43
CA GLN A 239 12.10 -8.93 13.11
C GLN A 239 12.94 -7.69 13.41
N THR A 240 12.81 -6.65 12.59
CA THR A 240 13.49 -5.37 12.81
C THR A 240 13.01 -4.74 14.13
N THR A 241 11.69 -4.70 14.38
CA THR A 241 11.12 -4.11 15.59
C THR A 241 11.71 -4.69 16.87
N ILE A 242 11.77 -6.03 16.98
CA ILE A 242 12.32 -6.68 18.18
C ILE A 242 13.85 -6.59 18.24
N THR A 243 14.55 -6.58 17.09
CA THR A 243 16.01 -6.42 17.04
C THR A 243 16.43 -5.04 17.54
N ASP A 244 15.78 -3.98 17.06
CA ASP A 244 16.08 -2.58 17.42
C ASP A 244 15.79 -2.31 18.91
N ALA A 245 14.80 -3.02 19.47
CA ALA A 245 14.45 -2.95 20.88
C ALA A 245 15.47 -3.65 21.80
N VAL A 246 16.07 -4.77 21.38
CA VAL A 246 17.06 -5.49 22.23
C VAL A 246 18.48 -4.99 22.01
N TRP A 247 18.76 -4.33 20.89
CA TRP A 247 20.12 -3.97 20.48
C TRP A 247 20.17 -2.65 19.68
N GLU A 248 21.06 -1.76 20.11
CA GLU A 248 21.32 -0.49 19.43
C GLU A 248 22.32 -0.66 18.29
N HIS A 249 21.85 -0.45 17.06
CA HIS A 249 22.70 -0.61 15.88
C HIS A 249 22.74 0.62 14.97
N ARG A 250 21.78 1.55 15.06
CA ARG A 250 21.70 2.76 14.21
C ARG A 250 22.34 3.97 14.91
N ASN A 251 23.06 4.81 14.15
CA ASN A 251 23.70 6.08 14.53
C ASN A 251 24.75 6.05 15.65
N TYR A 252 24.72 5.08 16.58
CA TYR A 252 25.72 4.85 17.64
C TYR A 252 25.84 3.35 17.94
N PHE A 253 26.31 2.58 16.96
CA PHE A 253 26.51 1.13 17.07
C PHE A 253 27.29 0.75 18.34
N SER A 254 26.61 0.10 19.29
CA SER A 254 27.19 -0.43 20.52
C SER A 254 27.09 -1.96 20.45
N ARG A 255 28.24 -2.64 20.38
CA ARG A 255 28.33 -4.12 20.33
C ARG A 255 28.78 -4.73 21.65
N ASP A 256 28.93 -3.90 22.67
CA ASP A 256 29.41 -4.26 23.99
C ASP A 256 28.26 -4.64 24.93
N LYS A 257 27.01 -4.33 24.59
CA LYS A 257 25.85 -4.69 25.41
C LYS A 257 24.55 -4.82 24.61
N TYR A 258 23.63 -5.60 25.16
CA TYR A 258 22.20 -5.50 24.83
C TYR A 258 21.55 -4.39 25.66
N ARG A 259 20.38 -3.91 25.24
CA ARG A 259 19.60 -2.94 26.02
C ARG A 259 19.09 -3.58 27.32
N ASP A 260 18.99 -2.79 28.38
CA ASP A 260 18.38 -3.22 29.63
C ASP A 260 16.85 -3.37 29.50
N ASP A 261 16.26 -4.10 30.46
CA ASP A 261 14.83 -4.42 30.45
C ASP A 261 13.93 -3.18 30.55
N ALA A 262 14.40 -2.11 31.23
CA ALA A 262 13.63 -0.89 31.36
C ALA A 262 13.49 -0.20 29.99
N THR A 263 14.59 -0.10 29.24
CA THR A 263 14.60 0.44 27.89
C THR A 263 13.73 -0.41 26.94
N ILE A 264 13.80 -1.75 27.03
CA ILE A 264 12.96 -2.64 26.21
C ILE A 264 11.47 -2.41 26.49
N LYS A 265 11.08 -2.24 27.77
CA LYS A 265 9.70 -1.93 28.19
C LYS A 265 9.19 -0.60 27.68
N GLU A 266 10.07 0.39 27.50
CA GLU A 266 9.69 1.67 26.90
C GLU A 266 9.49 1.54 25.38
N MET A 267 10.23 0.65 24.72
CA MET A 267 10.23 0.50 23.26
C MET A 267 9.12 -0.42 22.71
N LEU A 268 8.63 -1.39 23.49
CA LEU A 268 7.72 -2.43 22.99
C LEU A 268 6.43 -2.54 23.81
N ASN A 269 5.30 -2.79 23.13
CA ASN A 269 4.05 -3.14 23.80
C ASN A 269 4.10 -4.57 24.38
N ASP A 270 4.75 -5.50 23.66
CA ASP A 270 5.05 -6.87 24.12
C ASP A 270 6.50 -6.96 24.61
N ALA A 271 6.77 -6.25 25.71
CA ALA A 271 8.11 -6.15 26.29
C ALA A 271 8.64 -7.51 26.77
N ASP A 272 7.78 -8.39 27.28
CA ASP A 272 8.15 -9.71 27.76
C ASP A 272 8.74 -10.58 26.63
N ARG A 273 8.16 -10.51 25.42
CA ARG A 273 8.74 -11.16 24.23
C ARG A 273 10.11 -10.59 23.88
N GLY A 274 10.27 -9.26 23.97
CA GLY A 274 11.56 -8.58 23.77
C GLY A 274 12.64 -9.05 24.75
N ILE A 275 12.33 -9.08 26.05
CA ILE A 275 13.25 -9.52 27.10
C ILE A 275 13.62 -11.00 26.92
N LYS A 276 12.64 -11.88 26.65
CA LYS A 276 12.91 -13.30 26.37
C LYS A 276 13.79 -13.48 25.13
N PHE A 277 13.60 -12.66 24.09
CA PHE A 277 14.46 -12.70 22.91
C PHE A 277 15.89 -12.25 23.21
N LYS A 278 16.06 -11.22 24.04
CA LYS A 278 17.38 -10.80 24.54
C LYS A 278 18.06 -11.94 25.30
N ASP A 279 17.38 -12.54 26.27
CA ASP A 279 17.93 -13.66 27.05
C ASP A 279 18.32 -14.85 26.18
N PHE A 280 17.49 -15.15 25.17
CA PHE A 280 17.77 -16.16 24.16
C PHE A 280 19.07 -15.81 23.41
N LEU A 281 19.21 -14.59 22.91
CA LEU A 281 20.41 -14.12 22.20
C LEU A 281 21.68 -14.20 23.07
N GLU A 282 21.60 -13.80 24.34
CA GLU A 282 22.74 -13.83 25.29
C GLU A 282 23.28 -15.24 25.50
N LYS A 283 22.39 -16.23 25.59
CA LYS A 283 22.76 -17.64 25.85
C LYS A 283 23.06 -18.42 24.57
N HIS A 284 22.71 -17.89 23.39
CA HIS A 284 22.80 -18.64 22.15
C HIS A 284 24.23 -18.74 21.60
N GLU A 285 24.82 -19.94 21.68
CA GLU A 285 26.20 -20.25 21.24
C GLU A 285 26.55 -19.67 19.86
N LYS A 286 25.61 -19.80 18.91
CA LYS A 286 25.83 -19.45 17.51
C LYS A 286 25.33 -18.08 17.10
N TYR A 287 24.53 -17.36 17.88
CA TYR A 287 23.93 -16.08 17.45
C TYR A 287 24.17 -14.92 18.39
N ASN A 288 24.62 -15.18 19.62
CA ASN A 288 25.07 -14.12 20.52
C ASN A 288 26.04 -13.18 19.77
N ILE A 289 25.69 -11.90 19.67
CA ILE A 289 26.48 -10.90 18.95
C ILE A 289 27.61 -10.32 19.81
N LEU A 290 27.47 -10.32 21.14
CA LEU A 290 28.50 -9.88 22.09
C LEU A 290 29.71 -10.83 22.08
N SER A 291 29.46 -12.15 21.88
CA SER A 291 30.52 -13.17 21.76
C SER A 291 31.51 -12.92 20.62
N ARG A 292 31.18 -12.00 19.70
CA ARG A 292 32.01 -11.66 18.54
C ARG A 292 32.76 -10.35 18.69
N SER A 293 32.72 -9.71 19.87
CA SER A 293 33.46 -8.48 20.08
C SER A 293 34.97 -8.67 19.83
N GLY A 294 35.53 -7.90 18.89
CA GLY A 294 36.94 -7.97 18.49
C GLY A 294 37.31 -9.08 17.50
N ILE A 295 36.35 -9.90 17.02
CA ILE A 295 36.63 -10.97 16.06
C ILE A 295 36.55 -10.44 14.62
N LYS A 296 37.68 -10.43 13.90
CA LYS A 296 37.74 -10.09 12.48
C LYS A 296 36.69 -10.87 11.67
N SER A 297 35.95 -10.15 10.84
CA SER A 297 34.95 -10.75 9.95
C SER A 297 35.58 -11.80 9.03
N TYR A 298 34.92 -12.96 8.89
CA TYR A 298 35.24 -13.97 7.88
C TYR A 298 34.73 -13.57 6.47
N ARG A 299 34.08 -12.41 6.36
CA ARG A 299 33.57 -11.79 5.13
C ARG A 299 34.15 -10.37 5.04
N PRO A 300 35.34 -10.19 4.45
CA PRO A 300 36.03 -8.89 4.48
C PRO A 300 35.26 -7.75 3.79
N HIS A 301 34.31 -8.08 2.91
CA HIS A 301 33.49 -7.11 2.19
C HIS A 301 32.16 -6.76 2.88
N LYS A 302 31.81 -7.40 4.01
CA LYS A 302 30.61 -7.05 4.77
C LYS A 302 31.00 -6.28 6.02
N ASN A 303 30.32 -5.16 6.28
CA ASN A 303 30.47 -4.42 7.53
C ASN A 303 30.04 -5.32 8.72
N GLU A 304 30.51 -4.99 9.92
CA GLU A 304 30.23 -5.81 11.09
C GLU A 304 28.75 -5.76 11.52
N GLU A 305 28.09 -4.64 11.28
CA GLU A 305 26.67 -4.43 11.59
C GLU A 305 25.77 -5.42 10.83
N ASP A 306 25.95 -5.56 9.51
CA ASP A 306 25.25 -6.50 8.64
C ASP A 306 25.40 -7.95 9.11
N ILE A 307 26.57 -8.28 9.69
CA ILE A 307 26.83 -9.61 10.23
C ILE A 307 26.03 -9.82 11.51
N CYS A 308 26.00 -8.83 12.40
CA CYS A 308 25.20 -8.86 13.61
C CYS A 308 23.69 -8.91 13.27
N LEU A 309 23.21 -8.05 12.36
CA LEU A 309 21.83 -8.05 11.86
C LEU A 309 21.45 -9.39 11.24
N SER A 310 22.33 -10.00 10.43
CA SER A 310 22.07 -11.35 9.92
C SER A 310 21.93 -12.38 11.04
N ARG A 311 22.72 -12.28 12.11
CA ARG A 311 22.68 -13.23 13.24
C ARG A 311 21.42 -13.05 14.07
N THR A 312 21.12 -11.82 14.49
CA THR A 312 19.90 -11.51 15.25
C THR A 312 18.67 -11.91 14.45
N SER A 313 18.65 -11.68 13.14
CA SER A 313 17.50 -12.05 12.32
C SER A 313 17.24 -13.56 12.22
N LYS A 314 18.30 -14.38 12.06
CA LYS A 314 18.18 -15.86 12.13
C LYS A 314 17.88 -16.36 13.55
N ALA A 315 18.40 -15.70 14.57
CA ALA A 315 18.04 -15.99 15.96
C ALA A 315 16.56 -15.72 16.20
N GLY A 316 16.02 -14.65 15.61
CA GLY A 316 14.60 -14.31 15.64
C GLY A 316 13.73 -15.41 15.03
N LEU A 317 14.12 -15.94 13.87
CA LEU A 317 13.42 -17.08 13.26
C LEU A 317 13.46 -18.31 14.17
N GLU A 318 14.63 -18.61 14.73
CA GLU A 318 14.81 -19.75 15.62
C GLU A 318 13.99 -19.59 16.90
N PHE A 319 14.03 -18.41 17.53
CA PHE A 319 13.23 -18.07 18.71
C PHE A 319 11.73 -18.15 18.42
N GLN A 320 11.27 -17.58 17.31
CA GLN A 320 9.87 -17.58 16.93
C GLN A 320 9.36 -19.00 16.65
N ILE A 321 10.08 -19.76 15.84
CA ILE A 321 9.61 -21.06 15.33
C ILE A 321 9.87 -22.18 16.34
N MET A 322 11.01 -22.16 17.02
CA MET A 322 11.46 -23.27 17.87
C MET A 322 11.09 -23.05 19.34
N GLU A 323 11.42 -21.89 19.90
CA GLU A 323 11.17 -21.61 21.33
C GLU A 323 9.71 -21.24 21.59
N ARG A 324 9.15 -20.34 20.77
CA ARG A 324 7.76 -19.89 20.92
C ARG A 324 6.76 -20.81 20.22
N GLN A 325 7.19 -21.50 19.17
CA GLN A 325 6.31 -22.29 18.28
C GLN A 325 5.16 -21.45 17.70
N GLU A 326 5.46 -20.20 17.36
CA GLU A 326 4.50 -19.22 16.86
C GLU A 326 4.71 -18.93 15.37
N ARG A 327 3.68 -18.36 14.73
CA ARG A 327 3.67 -18.21 13.27
C ARG A 327 4.69 -17.19 12.76
N VAL A 328 5.20 -17.47 11.56
CA VAL A 328 6.02 -16.60 10.71
C VAL A 328 5.33 -16.48 9.36
N PHE A 329 5.07 -15.26 8.91
CA PHE A 329 4.78 -14.97 7.51
C PHE A 329 6.07 -14.56 6.82
N PHE A 330 6.41 -15.21 5.71
CA PHE A 330 7.66 -14.97 4.98
C PHE A 330 7.36 -14.57 3.54
N CYS A 331 7.50 -13.28 3.22
CA CYS A 331 7.35 -12.74 1.87
C CYS A 331 8.55 -13.17 1.02
N ILE A 332 8.28 -13.80 -0.13
CA ILE A 332 9.30 -14.21 -1.10
C ILE A 332 9.34 -13.33 -2.34
N ASP A 333 8.59 -12.24 -2.36
CA ASP A 333 8.63 -11.21 -3.40
C ASP A 333 10.07 -10.79 -3.69
N ASN A 334 10.44 -10.77 -4.97
CA ASN A 334 11.80 -10.55 -5.48
C ASN A 334 12.86 -11.60 -5.08
N LEU A 335 12.55 -12.59 -4.24
CA LEU A 335 13.44 -13.72 -3.91
C LEU A 335 13.14 -14.96 -4.76
N ASN A 336 11.87 -15.16 -5.13
CA ASN A 336 11.37 -16.29 -5.93
C ASN A 336 12.11 -16.45 -7.27
N ASN A 337 12.52 -15.33 -7.88
CA ASN A 337 13.24 -15.32 -9.16
C ASN A 337 14.77 -15.41 -9.01
N CYS A 338 15.28 -15.47 -7.78
CA CYS A 338 16.72 -15.42 -7.47
C CYS A 338 17.19 -16.65 -6.67
N ILE A 339 16.45 -17.75 -6.71
CA ILE A 339 16.78 -18.96 -5.96
C ILE A 339 18.17 -19.51 -6.31
N PRO A 340 18.65 -19.53 -7.57
CA PRO A 340 20.03 -19.95 -7.89
C PRO A 340 21.11 -19.07 -7.22
N GLU A 341 20.94 -17.75 -7.24
CA GLU A 341 21.83 -16.78 -6.59
C GLU A 341 21.83 -16.98 -5.08
N ILE A 342 20.64 -17.20 -4.50
CA ILE A 342 20.44 -17.51 -3.09
C ILE A 342 21.11 -18.83 -2.74
N ALA A 343 20.89 -19.92 -3.47
CA ALA A 343 21.53 -21.21 -3.22
C ALA A 343 23.06 -21.07 -3.21
N GLN A 344 23.62 -20.43 -4.23
CA GLN A 344 25.07 -20.32 -4.41
C GLN A 344 25.71 -19.19 -3.61
N LYS A 345 24.91 -18.33 -2.95
CA LYS A 345 25.35 -17.14 -2.20
C LYS A 345 26.11 -16.15 -3.09
N LYS A 346 25.66 -15.99 -4.33
CA LYS A 346 26.20 -14.99 -5.26
C LYS A 346 25.94 -13.57 -4.71
N PRO A 347 26.72 -12.56 -5.14
CA PRO A 347 26.46 -11.14 -4.84
C PRO A 347 25.01 -10.71 -5.05
N ASP A 348 24.64 -9.55 -4.51
CA ASP A 348 23.27 -9.01 -4.52
C ASP A 348 22.29 -9.87 -3.71
N TYR A 349 21.15 -10.27 -4.30
CA TYR A 349 20.08 -11.03 -3.65
C TYR A 349 20.61 -12.27 -2.92
N GLY A 350 21.61 -12.96 -3.46
CA GLY A 350 22.18 -14.15 -2.83
C GLY A 350 22.89 -13.86 -1.49
N THR A 351 23.34 -12.63 -1.25
CA THR A 351 24.00 -12.24 -0.01
C THR A 351 23.13 -11.49 0.98
N TYR A 352 21.87 -11.20 0.64
CA TYR A 352 20.94 -10.51 1.52
C TYR A 352 20.72 -11.27 2.84
N ILE A 353 20.34 -10.53 3.89
CA ILE A 353 19.98 -11.11 5.19
C ILE A 353 18.81 -12.07 5.01
N THR A 354 17.77 -11.65 4.30
CA THR A 354 16.58 -12.45 3.96
C THR A 354 16.90 -13.69 3.13
N ALA A 355 17.88 -13.63 2.22
CA ALA A 355 18.35 -14.84 1.54
C ALA A 355 19.01 -15.84 2.50
N SER A 356 19.68 -15.35 3.55
CA SER A 356 20.28 -16.21 4.58
C SER A 356 19.26 -16.90 5.47
N GLU A 357 18.12 -16.23 5.70
CA GLU A 357 16.94 -16.74 6.39
C GLU A 357 16.19 -17.77 5.54
N LEU A 358 15.96 -17.48 4.26
CA LEU A 358 15.30 -18.43 3.36
C LEU A 358 16.10 -19.73 3.25
N ARG A 359 17.44 -19.65 3.14
CA ARG A 359 18.31 -20.82 3.26
C ARG A 359 18.22 -21.50 4.64
N TRP A 360 18.00 -20.75 5.72
CA TRP A 360 17.83 -21.31 7.06
C TRP A 360 16.56 -22.14 7.17
N LEU A 361 15.46 -21.64 6.59
CA LEU A 361 14.18 -22.34 6.47
C LEU A 361 14.33 -23.59 5.59
N TYR A 362 14.93 -23.46 4.39
CA TYR A 362 15.14 -24.60 3.48
C TYR A 362 15.92 -25.76 4.14
N ARG A 363 16.97 -25.46 4.92
CA ARG A 363 17.72 -26.50 5.67
C ARG A 363 16.88 -27.24 6.71
N ARG A 364 15.76 -26.66 7.14
CA ARG A 364 14.86 -27.17 8.19
C ARG A 364 13.45 -27.41 7.67
N LYS A 365 13.24 -27.47 6.36
CA LYS A 365 11.91 -27.65 5.73
C LYS A 365 11.17 -28.89 6.23
N ASP A 366 11.93 -29.89 6.69
CA ASP A 366 11.39 -31.15 7.20
C ASP A 366 11.06 -31.12 8.70
N HIS A 367 11.45 -30.07 9.43
CA HIS A 367 11.20 -29.92 10.86
C HIS A 367 9.71 -29.62 11.13
N PRO A 368 9.04 -30.28 12.09
CA PRO A 368 7.61 -30.09 12.38
C PRO A 368 7.24 -28.62 12.63
N ASN A 369 7.99 -27.92 13.47
CA ASN A 369 7.70 -26.51 13.75
C ASN A 369 7.84 -25.61 12.52
N VAL A 370 8.76 -25.91 11.58
CA VAL A 370 8.85 -25.13 10.33
C VAL A 370 7.62 -25.41 9.48
N LYS A 371 7.23 -26.67 9.31
CA LYS A 371 6.02 -27.05 8.55
C LYS A 371 4.74 -26.42 9.11
N ASN A 372 4.61 -26.39 10.43
CA ASN A 372 3.38 -25.95 11.08
C ASN A 372 3.29 -24.43 11.26
N ASN A 373 4.43 -23.75 11.41
CA ASN A 373 4.44 -22.35 11.85
C ASN A 373 4.93 -21.37 10.77
N VAL A 374 5.44 -21.83 9.62
CA VAL A 374 5.90 -20.92 8.56
C VAL A 374 4.90 -20.91 7.42
N GLN A 375 4.37 -19.73 7.10
CA GLN A 375 3.54 -19.50 5.94
C GLN A 375 4.27 -18.58 4.97
N PHE A 376 4.44 -19.02 3.72
CA PHE A 376 5.02 -18.17 2.69
C PHE A 376 3.93 -17.36 2.00
N CYS A 377 4.33 -16.19 1.50
CA CYS A 377 3.49 -15.35 0.67
C CYS A 377 4.25 -14.73 -0.51
N LEU A 378 3.50 -14.46 -1.57
CA LEU A 378 3.93 -13.77 -2.78
C LEU A 378 2.80 -12.86 -3.24
N GLU A 379 3.10 -11.60 -3.50
CA GLU A 379 2.13 -10.52 -3.76
C GLU A 379 1.01 -10.43 -2.71
N GLY A 380 1.34 -10.73 -1.45
CA GLY A 380 0.41 -10.73 -0.31
C GLY A 380 -0.54 -11.94 -0.24
N ALA A 381 -0.55 -12.80 -1.25
CA ALA A 381 -1.29 -14.06 -1.26
C ALA A 381 -0.47 -15.20 -0.62
N PHE A 382 -1.15 -16.19 -0.03
CA PHE A 382 -0.47 -17.37 0.50
C PHE A 382 -0.01 -18.31 -0.60
N ILE A 383 1.19 -18.85 -0.42
CA ILE A 383 1.75 -19.91 -1.27
C ILE A 383 2.29 -21.05 -0.38
N SER A 384 2.28 -22.27 -0.91
CA SER A 384 2.67 -23.45 -0.13
C SER A 384 4.18 -23.52 0.09
N GLN A 385 4.62 -24.14 1.20
CA GLN A 385 6.05 -24.38 1.42
C GLN A 385 6.66 -25.28 0.34
N GLU A 386 5.90 -26.26 -0.14
CA GLU A 386 6.31 -27.17 -1.20
C GLU A 386 6.61 -26.40 -2.48
N GLU A 387 5.76 -25.45 -2.86
CA GLU A 387 5.98 -24.59 -4.02
C GLU A 387 7.27 -23.79 -3.89
N VAL A 388 7.50 -23.12 -2.76
CA VAL A 388 8.71 -22.32 -2.52
C VAL A 388 9.99 -23.16 -2.52
N PHE A 389 9.96 -24.33 -1.90
CA PHE A 389 11.13 -25.19 -1.79
C PHE A 389 11.36 -26.10 -3.01
N SER A 390 10.42 -26.12 -3.95
CA SER A 390 10.56 -26.78 -5.26
C SER A 390 11.00 -25.81 -6.37
N LEU A 391 11.14 -24.52 -6.07
CA LEU A 391 11.63 -23.53 -7.04
C LEU A 391 13.02 -23.93 -7.58
N PRO A 392 13.26 -23.78 -8.90
CA PRO A 392 14.56 -24.13 -9.51
C PRO A 392 15.73 -23.36 -8.90
N GLY A 393 16.85 -24.06 -8.66
CA GLY A 393 18.08 -23.51 -8.10
C GLY A 393 18.43 -24.12 -6.74
N TRP A 394 17.45 -24.61 -5.99
CA TRP A 394 17.65 -25.25 -4.68
C TRP A 394 18.51 -26.52 -4.76
N GLU A 395 18.50 -27.23 -5.90
CA GLU A 395 19.36 -28.38 -6.19
C GLU A 395 20.87 -28.04 -6.14
N THR A 396 21.22 -26.77 -6.33
CA THR A 396 22.60 -26.28 -6.23
C THR A 396 22.99 -25.89 -4.80
N TYR A 397 22.07 -25.98 -3.85
CA TYR A 397 22.31 -25.60 -2.46
C TYR A 397 22.82 -26.78 -1.62
N PHE A 398 24.12 -26.76 -1.33
CA PHE A 398 24.77 -27.77 -0.47
C PHE A 398 25.09 -27.21 0.92
N PRO A 399 24.26 -27.47 1.95
CA PRO A 399 24.51 -26.96 3.29
C PRO A 399 25.70 -27.66 3.96
N LYS A 400 26.65 -26.88 4.50
CA LYS A 400 27.84 -27.41 5.23
C LYS A 400 27.50 -28.29 6.45
N ARG A 401 26.27 -28.18 6.97
CA ARG A 401 25.72 -29.02 8.04
C ARG A 401 24.28 -29.34 7.65
N LYS A 402 23.96 -30.61 7.37
CA LYS A 402 22.56 -31.07 7.36
C LYS A 402 22.05 -30.92 8.80
N SER A 403 20.86 -30.36 9.03
CA SER A 403 20.27 -30.49 10.36
C SER A 403 19.90 -31.96 10.49
N ASN A 404 20.61 -32.69 11.33
CA ASN A 404 20.22 -34.04 11.71
C ASN A 404 18.99 -33.90 12.63
N PHE A 405 17.83 -33.62 12.05
CA PHE A 405 16.58 -33.90 12.73
C PHE A 405 16.35 -35.40 12.54
N ILE A 406 16.65 -36.17 13.58
CA ILE A 406 16.18 -37.54 13.69
C ILE A 406 14.78 -37.42 14.27
N PRO A 407 13.70 -37.70 13.52
CA PRO A 407 12.39 -37.77 14.12
C PRO A 407 12.45 -38.87 15.16
N SER A 408 12.21 -38.53 16.43
CA SER A 408 12.00 -39.54 17.47
C SER A 408 10.70 -40.26 17.17
N TYR A 409 10.77 -41.33 16.37
CA TYR A 409 9.75 -42.36 16.31
C TYR A 409 10.09 -43.41 17.38
N VAL A 410 9.44 -43.30 18.55
CA VAL A 410 8.75 -44.37 19.29
C VAL A 410 7.71 -43.71 20.18
#